data_AF-A0A3A9UIX6-F1
#
_entry.id   AF-A0A3A9UIX6-F1
#
_cell.length_a   1.000
_cell.length_b   1.000
_cell.length_c   1.000
_cell.angle_alpha   90.00
_cell.angle_beta   90.00
_cell.angle_gamma   90.00
#
_symmetry.space_group_name_H-M   'P 1'
#
loop_
_entity.id
_entity.type
_entity.pdbx_description
1 polymer ?
#
loop_
_entity_poly.entity_id
_entity_poly.type
_entity_poly.pdbx_seq_one_letter_code
_entity_poly.pdbx_strand_id
1 'polypeptide(L)'
;MELQDLKSIWTKVVDAESIKYEIDRNGVQALIKKQSNITISKIKRELQFKRWFFGFIGILTPFLALVFYYDNDSTYFLDDYLTKFEVSLLLFLMGIIILIAFINIIVSYRTIGKFQKSSDNLKTTLQEVIKILGRVIKFGIYSDAIGVPVFATWILYRILFKSEIFIFDIRVFYLAITAIILFIIKYNIGKFLQNRKYNPYIKSLQRSLNDIDLIEKEAK
;
A
#
# COMPACT_ATOMS: atom_id res chain seq x y z
N MET A 1 3.86 59.28 -30.50
CA MET A 1 4.53 57.97 -30.54
C MET A 1 4.39 57.48 -31.96
N GLU A 2 5.49 57.50 -32.72
CA GLU A 2 5.45 57.30 -34.17
C GLU A 2 5.32 55.80 -34.50
N LEU A 3 4.73 55.49 -35.65
CA LEU A 3 4.44 54.11 -36.07
C LEU A 3 5.72 53.25 -36.18
N GLN A 4 6.89 53.90 -36.32
CA GLN A 4 8.21 53.28 -36.28
C GLN A 4 8.59 52.78 -34.88
N ASP A 5 8.21 53.48 -33.81
CA ASP A 5 8.49 53.06 -32.43
C ASP A 5 7.75 51.76 -32.09
N LEU A 6 6.46 51.69 -32.48
CA LEU A 6 5.63 50.50 -32.32
C LEU A 6 6.19 49.30 -33.11
N LYS A 7 6.70 49.53 -34.31
CA LYS A 7 7.34 48.47 -35.10
C LYS A 7 8.62 47.99 -34.43
N SER A 8 9.45 48.89 -33.88
CA SER A 8 10.69 48.52 -33.17
C SER A 8 10.44 47.76 -31.87
N ILE A 9 9.37 48.11 -31.15
CA ILE A 9 8.94 47.40 -29.94
C ILE A 9 8.41 46.01 -30.33
N TRP A 10 7.64 45.92 -31.41
CA TRP A 10 7.14 44.64 -31.92
C TRP A 10 8.28 43.72 -32.39
N THR A 11 9.26 44.21 -33.15
CA THR A 11 10.43 43.38 -33.51
C THR A 11 11.25 43.01 -32.29
N LYS A 12 11.43 43.88 -31.30
CA LYS A 12 12.12 43.52 -30.05
C LYS A 12 11.38 42.47 -29.24
N VAL A 13 10.04 42.51 -29.21
CA VAL A 13 9.21 41.51 -28.52
C VAL A 13 9.20 40.19 -29.28
N VAL A 14 9.10 40.22 -30.61
CA VAL A 14 9.16 39.02 -31.46
C VAL A 14 10.57 38.40 -31.44
N ASP A 15 11.63 39.21 -31.44
CA ASP A 15 13.00 38.72 -31.30
C ASP A 15 13.25 38.18 -29.88
N ALA A 16 12.62 38.77 -28.85
CA ALA A 16 12.67 38.26 -27.48
C ALA A 16 11.83 36.98 -27.28
N GLU A 17 10.72 36.80 -28.00
CA GLU A 17 9.96 35.53 -28.05
C GLU A 17 10.66 34.46 -28.93
N SER A 18 11.51 34.88 -29.88
CA SER A 18 12.35 34.00 -30.70
C SER A 18 13.63 33.54 -30.00
N ILE A 19 13.87 34.00 -28.76
CA ILE A 19 14.75 33.28 -27.84
C ILE A 19 14.08 31.93 -27.65
N LYS A 20 14.47 30.98 -28.49
CA LYS A 20 14.34 29.55 -28.25
C LYS A 20 14.54 29.39 -26.75
N TYR A 21 13.46 29.13 -26.02
CA TYR A 21 13.57 28.51 -24.72
C TYR A 21 14.23 27.18 -25.03
N GLU A 22 15.55 27.20 -25.09
CA GLU A 22 16.38 26.02 -25.06
C GLU A 22 16.11 25.51 -23.66
N ILE A 23 15.06 24.69 -23.56
CA ILE A 23 14.61 24.09 -22.32
C ILE A 23 15.85 23.36 -21.81
N ASP A 24 16.52 23.97 -20.83
CA ASP A 24 17.76 23.43 -20.28
C ASP A 24 17.46 22.02 -19.80
N ARG A 25 18.00 21.02 -20.51
CA ARG A 25 17.78 19.59 -20.22
C ARG A 25 18.11 19.29 -18.77
N ASN A 26 19.11 19.97 -18.22
CA ASN A 26 19.50 19.82 -16.82
C ASN A 26 18.41 20.35 -15.89
N GLY A 27 17.79 21.49 -16.23
CA GLY A 27 16.61 22.04 -15.55
C GLY A 27 15.41 21.10 -15.54
N VAL A 28 15.07 20.49 -16.68
CA VAL A 28 13.95 19.53 -16.77
C VAL A 28 14.25 18.25 -15.99
N GLN A 29 15.45 17.68 -16.14
CA GLN A 29 15.86 16.51 -15.36
C GLN A 29 15.85 16.79 -13.85
N ALA A 30 16.28 17.98 -13.43
CA ALA A 30 16.23 18.40 -12.03
C ALA A 30 14.77 18.52 -11.53
N LEU A 31 13.85 19.06 -12.33
CA LEU A 31 12.43 19.14 -12.00
C LEU A 31 11.79 17.76 -11.89
N ILE A 32 12.03 16.85 -12.84
CA ILE A 32 11.54 15.47 -12.81
C ILE A 32 12.08 14.75 -11.57
N LYS A 33 13.38 14.91 -11.27
CA LYS A 33 14.01 14.35 -10.08
C LYS A 33 13.37 14.89 -8.80
N LYS A 34 13.09 16.20 -8.72
CA LYS A 34 12.42 16.83 -7.58
C LYS A 34 11.00 16.29 -7.40
N GLN A 35 10.20 16.23 -8.46
CA GLN A 35 8.82 15.72 -8.41
C GLN A 35 8.77 14.23 -8.04
N SER A 36 9.67 13.43 -8.61
CA SER A 36 9.85 12.01 -8.28
C SER A 36 10.18 11.83 -6.80
N ASN A 37 11.16 12.59 -6.30
CA ASN A 37 11.56 12.53 -4.89
C ASN A 37 10.45 12.97 -3.93
N ILE A 38 9.65 13.99 -4.29
CA ILE A 38 8.48 14.38 -3.51
C ILE A 38 7.47 13.23 -3.45
N THR A 39 7.21 12.57 -4.57
CA THR A 39 6.27 11.44 -4.66
C THR A 39 6.77 10.26 -3.83
N ILE A 40 8.05 9.89 -3.98
CA ILE A 40 8.72 8.84 -3.20
C ILE A 40 8.67 9.17 -1.70
N SER A 41 8.91 10.43 -1.31
CA SER A 41 8.85 10.87 0.08
C SER A 41 7.45 10.71 0.67
N LYS A 42 6.39 11.07 -0.09
CA LYS A 42 4.99 10.84 0.32
C LYS A 42 4.69 9.36 0.54
N ILE A 43 5.11 8.51 -0.39
CA ILE A 43 5.00 7.04 -0.28
C ILE A 43 5.71 6.53 0.97
N LYS A 44 6.94 7.00 1.21
CA LYS A 44 7.76 6.59 2.35
C LYS A 44 7.12 6.97 3.69
N ARG A 45 6.51 8.16 3.77
CA ARG A 45 5.74 8.60 4.95
C ARG A 45 4.54 7.70 5.23
N GLU A 46 3.79 7.34 4.20
CA GLU A 46 2.67 6.39 4.32
C GLU A 46 3.14 5.00 4.78
N LEU A 47 4.24 4.50 4.24
CA LEU A 47 4.84 3.23 4.66
C LEU A 47 5.40 3.31 6.08
N GLN A 48 5.93 4.46 6.50
CA GLN A 48 6.40 4.68 7.86
C GLN A 48 5.26 4.62 8.87
N PHE A 49 4.13 5.27 8.58
CA PHE A 49 2.93 5.18 9.42
C PHE A 49 2.44 3.73 9.51
N LYS A 50 2.28 3.04 8.37
CA LYS A 50 1.89 1.62 8.35
C LYS A 50 2.86 0.75 9.15
N ARG A 51 4.17 0.95 9.01
CA ARG A 51 5.19 0.23 9.77
C ARG A 51 4.99 0.42 11.27
N TRP A 52 4.79 1.66 11.73
CA TRP A 52 4.59 1.93 13.15
C TRP A 52 3.28 1.31 13.65
N PHE A 53 2.19 1.49 12.91
CA PHE A 53 0.87 0.96 13.24
C PHE A 53 0.85 -0.58 13.32
N PHE A 54 1.31 -1.28 12.26
CA PHE A 54 1.36 -2.74 12.25
C PHE A 54 2.41 -3.31 13.20
N GLY A 55 3.51 -2.59 13.44
CA GLY A 55 4.49 -3.00 14.45
C GLY A 55 3.92 -2.92 15.86
N PHE A 56 3.26 -1.81 16.19
CA PHE A 56 2.60 -1.61 17.48
C PHE A 56 1.50 -2.66 17.72
N ILE A 57 0.55 -2.78 16.77
CA ILE A 57 -0.54 -3.76 16.90
C ILE A 57 -0.01 -5.19 16.88
N GLY A 58 0.96 -5.50 16.02
CA GLY A 58 1.53 -6.84 15.92
C GLY A 58 2.23 -7.33 17.18
N ILE A 59 2.76 -6.42 18.01
CA ILE A 59 3.32 -6.75 19.33
C ILE A 59 2.23 -6.74 20.40
N LEU A 60 1.30 -5.78 20.33
CA LEU A 60 0.23 -5.62 21.31
C LEU A 60 -0.73 -6.82 21.29
N THR A 61 -1.09 -7.35 20.12
CA THR A 61 -2.08 -8.44 20.02
C THR A 61 -1.60 -9.75 20.68
N PRO A 62 -0.37 -10.26 20.42
CA PRO A 62 0.16 -11.41 21.15
C PRO A 62 0.32 -11.15 22.65
N PHE A 63 0.71 -9.94 23.03
CA PHE A 63 0.83 -9.57 24.44
C PHE A 63 -0.54 -9.63 25.14
N LEU A 64 -1.57 -9.05 24.53
CA LEU A 64 -2.94 -9.15 25.02
C LEU A 64 -3.39 -10.61 25.09
N ALA A 65 -3.11 -11.43 24.08
CA ALA A 65 -3.45 -12.85 24.07
C ALA A 65 -2.89 -13.60 25.29
N LEU A 66 -1.67 -13.28 25.72
CA LEU A 66 -1.06 -13.82 26.93
C LEU A 66 -1.77 -13.32 28.19
N VAL A 67 -2.02 -12.01 28.30
CA VAL A 67 -2.75 -11.45 29.45
C VAL A 67 -4.13 -12.10 29.58
N PHE A 68 -4.86 -12.23 28.48
CA PHE A 68 -6.16 -12.92 28.41
C PHE A 68 -6.08 -14.38 28.85
N TYR A 69 -4.98 -15.07 28.55
CA TYR A 69 -4.83 -16.48 28.95
C TYR A 69 -4.65 -16.64 30.46
N TYR A 70 -3.99 -15.68 31.12
CA TYR A 70 -3.72 -15.73 32.56
C TYR A 70 -4.82 -15.08 33.42
N ASP A 71 -5.76 -14.34 32.82
CA ASP A 71 -6.84 -13.70 33.56
C ASP A 71 -7.98 -14.68 33.85
N ASN A 72 -8.25 -14.90 35.14
CA ASN A 72 -9.21 -15.89 35.59
C ASN A 72 -10.65 -15.36 35.68
N ASP A 73 -10.85 -14.04 35.86
CA ASP A 73 -12.14 -13.49 36.30
C ASP A 73 -12.88 -12.62 35.27
N SER A 74 -12.28 -12.33 34.11
CA SER A 74 -12.96 -11.50 33.12
C SER A 74 -13.93 -12.30 32.27
N THR A 75 -15.16 -11.77 32.18
CA THR A 75 -16.21 -12.24 31.27
C THR A 75 -16.06 -11.54 29.92
N TYR A 76 -16.01 -12.34 28.86
CA TYR A 76 -15.77 -11.84 27.51
C TYR A 76 -16.98 -12.06 26.60
N PHE A 77 -17.11 -11.21 25.57
CA PHE A 77 -18.19 -11.31 24.59
C PHE A 77 -18.25 -12.67 23.86
N LEU A 78 -17.13 -13.38 23.79
CA LEU A 78 -17.02 -14.69 23.14
C LEU A 78 -16.97 -15.87 24.10
N ASP A 79 -17.09 -15.66 25.43
CA ASP A 79 -17.04 -16.76 26.41
C ASP A 79 -18.14 -17.78 26.21
N ASP A 80 -19.30 -17.35 25.70
CA ASP A 80 -20.40 -18.24 25.39
C ASP A 80 -20.10 -19.22 24.25
N TYR A 81 -19.08 -18.95 23.42
CA TYR A 81 -18.84 -19.70 22.16
C TYR A 81 -17.43 -20.28 22.05
N LEU A 82 -16.45 -19.69 22.74
CA LEU A 82 -15.04 -20.04 22.64
C LEU A 82 -14.46 -20.26 24.04
N THR A 83 -13.60 -21.26 24.14
CA THR A 83 -12.80 -21.42 25.35
C THR A 83 -11.76 -20.30 25.43
N LYS A 84 -11.36 -19.92 26.64
CA LYS A 84 -10.29 -18.91 26.86
C LYS A 84 -9.03 -19.23 26.04
N PHE A 85 -8.63 -20.50 26.01
CA PHE A 85 -7.50 -20.96 25.22
C PHE A 85 -7.66 -20.68 23.72
N GLU A 86 -8.84 -20.93 23.15
CA GLU A 86 -9.10 -20.69 21.73
C GLU A 86 -9.10 -19.21 21.37
N VAL A 87 -9.66 -18.36 22.24
CA VAL A 87 -9.63 -16.89 22.06
C VAL A 87 -8.19 -16.39 22.10
N SER A 88 -7.41 -16.79 23.10
CA SER A 88 -5.98 -16.44 23.21
C SER A 88 -5.19 -16.95 22.00
N LEU A 89 -5.40 -18.19 21.57
CA LEU A 89 -4.73 -18.75 20.39
C LEU A 89 -5.08 -17.97 19.12
N LEU A 90 -6.35 -17.61 18.93
CA LEU A 90 -6.77 -16.80 17.77
C LEU A 90 -6.12 -15.42 17.79
N LEU A 91 -6.16 -14.72 18.92
CA LEU A 91 -5.52 -13.40 19.06
C LEU A 91 -4.01 -13.50 18.80
N PHE A 92 -3.36 -14.54 19.31
CA PHE A 92 -1.94 -14.78 19.08
C PHE A 92 -1.64 -15.00 17.58
N LEU A 93 -2.42 -15.84 16.88
CA LEU A 93 -2.27 -16.07 15.44
C LEU A 93 -2.54 -14.80 14.61
N MET A 94 -3.56 -14.01 14.98
CA MET A 94 -3.80 -12.69 14.35
C MET A 94 -2.58 -11.79 14.51
N GLY A 95 -1.99 -11.74 15.70
CA GLY A 95 -0.76 -11.00 15.98
C GLY A 95 0.41 -11.44 15.10
N ILE A 96 0.61 -12.74 14.92
CA ILE A 96 1.66 -13.28 14.02
C ILE A 96 1.43 -12.84 12.57
N ILE A 97 0.20 -12.92 12.06
CA ILE A 97 -0.12 -12.48 10.69
C ILE A 97 0.18 -10.98 10.52
N ILE A 98 -0.17 -10.17 11.51
CA ILE A 98 0.13 -8.73 11.51
C ILE A 98 1.65 -8.48 11.56
N LEU A 99 2.41 -9.26 12.31
CA LEU A 99 3.87 -9.20 12.35
C LEU A 99 4.50 -9.57 10.99
N ILE A 100 3.96 -10.56 10.29
CA ILE A 100 4.40 -10.90 8.92
C ILE A 100 4.15 -9.72 7.98
N ALA A 101 2.99 -9.08 8.06
CA ALA A 101 2.69 -7.87 7.29
C ALA A 101 3.66 -6.73 7.62
N PHE A 102 3.99 -6.54 8.91
CA PHE A 102 4.98 -5.57 9.37
C PHE A 102 6.38 -5.81 8.77
N ILE A 103 6.86 -7.05 8.74
CA ILE A 103 8.15 -7.41 8.13
C ILE A 103 8.16 -7.06 6.64
N ASN A 104 7.10 -7.41 5.91
CA ASN A 104 6.97 -7.08 4.49
C ASN A 104 7.02 -5.56 4.23
N ILE A 105 6.39 -4.77 5.11
CA ILE A 105 6.42 -3.30 5.03
C ILE A 105 7.82 -2.78 5.33
N ILE A 106 8.54 -3.33 6.31
CA ILE A 106 9.93 -2.95 6.61
C ILE A 106 10.83 -3.18 5.40
N VAL A 107 10.74 -4.36 4.79
CA VAL A 107 11.56 -4.71 3.62
C VAL A 107 11.27 -3.71 2.50
N SER A 108 9.99 -3.45 2.21
CA SER A 108 9.58 -2.49 1.18
C SER A 108 10.08 -1.07 1.46
N TYR A 109 9.97 -0.61 2.70
CA TYR A 109 10.45 0.70 3.15
C TYR A 109 11.97 0.84 3.00
N ARG A 110 12.74 -0.16 3.45
CA ARG A 110 14.21 -0.15 3.35
C ARG A 110 14.66 -0.16 1.90
N THR A 111 14.03 -0.95 1.05
CA THR A 111 14.35 -1.04 -0.37
C THR A 111 14.10 0.29 -1.09
N ILE A 112 12.96 0.95 -0.86
CA ILE A 112 12.69 2.29 -1.41
C ILE A 112 13.74 3.31 -0.91
N GLY A 113 14.13 3.22 0.37
CA GLY A 113 15.16 4.09 0.93
C GLY A 113 16.55 3.91 0.31
N LYS A 114 16.92 2.69 -0.07
CA LYS A 114 18.17 2.41 -0.79
C LYS A 114 18.17 3.03 -2.18
N PHE A 115 17.07 2.87 -2.92
CA PHE A 115 16.94 3.45 -4.26
C PHE A 115 16.91 4.97 -4.25
N GLN A 116 16.29 5.61 -3.25
CA GLN A 116 16.31 7.06 -3.11
C GLN A 116 17.73 7.63 -2.90
N LYS A 117 18.63 6.85 -2.29
CA LYS A 117 20.03 7.24 -2.06
C LYS A 117 20.95 6.91 -3.23
N SER A 118 20.55 6.02 -4.13
CA SER A 118 21.34 5.65 -5.31
C SER A 118 21.24 6.77 -6.34
N SER A 119 22.39 7.31 -6.76
CA SER A 119 22.50 8.44 -7.67
C SER A 119 22.35 8.04 -9.13
N ASP A 120 22.54 6.76 -9.43
CA ASP A 120 23.14 6.39 -10.71
C ASP A 120 22.12 6.11 -11.83
N ASN A 121 20.83 5.98 -11.51
CA ASN A 121 19.79 5.91 -12.54
C ASN A 121 18.39 6.22 -12.01
N LEU A 122 17.88 7.41 -12.34
CA LEU A 122 16.52 7.84 -11.95
C LEU A 122 15.44 6.95 -12.57
N LYS A 123 15.61 6.52 -13.81
CA LYS A 123 14.66 5.67 -14.54
C LYS A 123 14.53 4.31 -13.88
N THR A 124 15.65 3.64 -13.60
CA THR A 124 15.67 2.35 -12.89
C THR A 124 15.05 2.48 -11.50
N THR A 125 15.35 3.57 -10.79
CA THR A 125 14.78 3.86 -9.47
C THR A 125 13.25 3.97 -9.52
N LEU A 126 12.71 4.70 -10.49
CA LEU A 126 11.26 4.85 -10.66
C LEU A 126 10.58 3.51 -10.97
N GLN A 127 11.16 2.71 -11.86
CA GLN A 127 10.64 1.37 -12.21
C GLN A 127 10.57 0.45 -11.00
N GLU A 128 11.65 0.39 -10.21
CA GLU A 128 11.71 -0.45 -9.02
C GLU A 128 10.75 0.02 -7.93
N VAL A 129 10.60 1.34 -7.71
CA VAL A 129 9.61 1.87 -6.77
C VAL A 129 8.18 1.51 -7.19
N ILE A 130 7.84 1.62 -8.49
CA ILE A 130 6.53 1.19 -9.01
C ILE A 130 6.31 -0.31 -8.76
N LYS A 131 7.32 -1.14 -9.02
CA LYS A 131 7.26 -2.60 -8.78
C LYS A 131 7.06 -2.95 -7.32
N ILE A 132 7.76 -2.26 -6.40
CA ILE A 132 7.60 -2.43 -4.95
C ILE A 132 6.19 -2.01 -4.51
N LEU A 133 5.69 -0.87 -4.98
CA LEU A 133 4.31 -0.45 -4.70
C LEU A 133 3.29 -1.46 -5.19
N GLY A 134 3.47 -2.00 -6.39
CA GLY A 134 2.62 -3.06 -6.92
C GLY A 134 2.59 -4.30 -6.02
N ARG A 135 3.75 -4.71 -5.49
CA ARG A 135 3.84 -5.81 -4.50
C ARG A 135 3.12 -5.49 -3.19
N VAL A 136 3.33 -4.29 -2.65
CA VAL A 136 2.66 -3.83 -1.41
C VAL A 136 1.14 -3.80 -1.57
N ILE A 137 0.65 -3.31 -2.72
CA ILE A 137 -0.78 -3.29 -3.04
C ILE A 137 -1.34 -4.70 -3.12
N LYS A 138 -0.71 -5.58 -3.91
CA LYS A 138 -1.14 -6.98 -4.04
C LYS A 138 -1.16 -7.67 -2.68
N PHE A 139 -0.10 -7.53 -1.90
CA PHE A 139 -0.02 -8.12 -0.56
C PHE A 139 -1.17 -7.64 0.33
N GLY A 140 -1.45 -6.33 0.37
CA GLY A 140 -2.56 -5.80 1.16
C GLY A 140 -3.95 -6.30 0.69
N ILE A 141 -4.16 -6.46 -0.62
CA ILE A 141 -5.42 -7.02 -1.14
C ILE A 141 -5.57 -8.48 -0.71
N TYR A 142 -4.53 -9.30 -0.92
CA TYR A 142 -4.59 -10.73 -0.62
C TYR A 142 -4.59 -11.01 0.88
N SER A 143 -3.87 -10.23 1.71
CA SER A 143 -3.88 -10.41 3.16
C SER A 143 -5.28 -10.24 3.73
N ASP A 144 -5.99 -9.20 3.30
CA ASP A 144 -7.33 -8.89 3.80
C ASP A 144 -8.37 -9.85 3.19
N ALA A 145 -8.22 -10.19 1.91
CA ALA A 145 -9.11 -11.11 1.22
C ALA A 145 -9.01 -12.54 1.75
N ILE A 146 -7.85 -12.99 2.26
CA ILE A 146 -7.67 -14.33 2.82
C ILE A 146 -7.89 -14.32 4.34
N GLY A 147 -7.27 -13.37 5.04
CA GLY A 147 -7.30 -13.32 6.50
C GLY A 147 -8.71 -13.17 7.04
N VAL A 148 -9.48 -12.19 6.54
CA VAL A 148 -10.81 -11.92 7.08
C VAL A 148 -11.78 -13.10 6.90
N PRO A 149 -11.90 -13.73 5.72
CA PRO A 149 -12.75 -14.91 5.58
C PRO A 149 -12.29 -16.08 6.44
N VAL A 150 -10.98 -16.33 6.58
CA VAL A 150 -10.48 -17.42 7.43
C VAL A 150 -10.93 -17.22 8.88
N PHE A 151 -10.74 -16.01 9.44
CA PHE A 151 -11.16 -15.70 10.81
C PHE A 151 -12.68 -15.73 10.98
N ALA A 152 -13.42 -15.13 10.05
CA ALA A 152 -14.88 -15.13 10.10
C ALA A 152 -15.46 -16.55 10.00
N THR A 153 -14.92 -17.38 9.12
CA THR A 153 -15.36 -18.77 8.94
C THR A 153 -15.02 -19.61 10.17
N TRP A 154 -13.87 -19.38 10.80
CA TRP A 154 -13.53 -20.05 12.05
C TRP A 154 -14.47 -19.66 13.20
N ILE A 155 -14.81 -18.37 13.34
CA ILE A 155 -15.78 -17.91 14.35
C ILE A 155 -17.15 -18.54 14.09
N LEU A 156 -17.63 -18.50 12.84
CA LEU A 156 -18.91 -19.11 12.46
C LEU A 156 -18.92 -20.62 12.67
N TYR A 157 -17.82 -21.30 12.37
CA TYR A 157 -17.66 -22.73 12.64
C TYR A 157 -17.88 -23.02 14.12
N ARG A 158 -17.28 -22.24 15.01
CA ARG A 158 -17.44 -22.42 16.46
C ARG A 158 -18.85 -22.14 16.95
N ILE A 159 -19.55 -21.17 16.36
CA ILE A 159 -20.95 -20.90 16.68
C ILE A 159 -21.86 -22.05 16.23
N LEU A 160 -21.66 -22.59 15.02
CA LEU A 160 -22.53 -23.61 14.42
C LEU A 160 -22.33 -25.02 14.98
N PHE A 161 -21.13 -25.34 15.47
CA PHE A 161 -20.76 -26.66 15.99
C PHE A 161 -20.52 -26.67 17.51
N LYS A 162 -21.07 -25.69 18.24
CA LYS A 162 -20.86 -25.54 19.70
C LYS A 162 -21.14 -26.82 20.51
N SER A 163 -22.17 -27.57 20.15
CA SER A 163 -22.67 -28.73 20.91
C SER A 163 -22.59 -30.06 20.15
N GLU A 164 -22.05 -30.06 18.93
CA GLU A 164 -22.05 -31.23 18.05
C GLU A 164 -20.65 -31.55 17.56
N ILE A 165 -20.35 -32.85 17.47
CA ILE A 165 -19.14 -33.32 16.80
C ILE A 165 -19.21 -32.89 15.33
N PHE A 166 -18.07 -32.57 14.72
CA PHE A 166 -18.02 -32.21 13.32
C PHE A 166 -18.67 -33.30 12.44
N ILE A 167 -19.75 -32.93 11.75
CA ILE A 167 -20.45 -33.77 10.79
C ILE A 167 -20.48 -33.02 9.45
N PHE A 168 -20.20 -33.75 8.38
CA PHE A 168 -20.34 -33.24 7.01
C PHE A 168 -21.83 -33.08 6.67
N ASP A 169 -22.38 -31.92 7.01
CA ASP A 169 -23.79 -31.56 6.83
C ASP A 169 -23.92 -30.21 6.08
N ILE A 170 -25.14 -29.74 5.85
CA ILE A 170 -25.48 -28.47 5.20
C ILE A 170 -24.77 -27.25 5.83
N ARG A 171 -24.41 -27.34 7.12
CA ARG A 171 -23.62 -26.34 7.84
C ARG A 171 -22.22 -26.13 7.23
N VAL A 172 -21.58 -27.19 6.71
CA VAL A 172 -20.28 -27.11 6.04
C VAL A 172 -20.41 -26.35 4.72
N PHE A 173 -21.49 -26.59 3.97
CA PHE A 173 -21.80 -25.83 2.76
C PHE A 173 -22.03 -24.34 3.07
N TYR A 174 -22.74 -24.04 4.16
CA TYR A 174 -22.94 -22.65 4.61
C TYR A 174 -21.60 -21.94 4.93
N LEU A 175 -20.68 -22.62 5.62
CA LEU A 175 -19.34 -22.09 5.90
C LEU A 175 -18.54 -21.84 4.62
N ALA A 176 -18.55 -22.79 3.68
CA ALA A 176 -17.84 -22.64 2.40
C ALA A 176 -18.40 -21.48 1.57
N ILE A 177 -19.72 -21.37 1.45
CA ILE A 177 -20.39 -20.27 0.73
C ILE A 177 -20.05 -18.94 1.40
N THR A 178 -20.10 -18.87 2.74
CA THR A 178 -19.77 -17.66 3.48
C THR A 178 -18.31 -17.24 3.27
N ALA A 179 -17.37 -18.19 3.30
CA ALA A 179 -15.97 -17.94 3.04
C ALA A 179 -15.73 -17.38 1.63
N ILE A 180 -16.39 -17.96 0.61
CA ILE A 180 -16.29 -17.51 -0.79
C ILE A 180 -16.88 -16.10 -0.95
N ILE A 181 -18.07 -15.85 -0.40
CA ILE A 181 -18.72 -14.53 -0.47
C ILE A 181 -17.84 -13.48 0.21
N LEU A 182 -17.35 -13.76 1.42
CA LEU A 182 -16.47 -12.85 2.14
C LEU A 182 -15.16 -12.61 1.39
N PHE A 183 -14.57 -13.63 0.78
CA PHE A 183 -13.37 -13.48 -0.06
C PHE A 183 -13.63 -12.53 -1.23
N ILE A 184 -14.72 -12.73 -1.98
CA ILE A 184 -15.08 -11.89 -3.13
C ILE A 184 -15.32 -10.44 -2.68
N ILE A 185 -16.09 -10.24 -1.61
CA ILE A 185 -16.38 -8.91 -1.07
C ILE A 185 -15.08 -8.22 -0.63
N LYS A 186 -14.26 -8.89 0.18
CA LYS A 186 -13.02 -8.31 0.71
C LYS A 186 -11.97 -8.08 -0.36
N TYR A 187 -11.87 -8.96 -1.35
CA TYR A 187 -11.00 -8.75 -2.51
C TYR A 187 -11.40 -7.51 -3.31
N ASN A 188 -12.68 -7.33 -3.61
CA ASN A 188 -13.15 -6.16 -4.37
C ASN A 188 -13.00 -4.86 -3.59
N ILE A 189 -13.36 -4.86 -2.29
CA ILE A 189 -13.16 -3.70 -1.41
C ILE A 189 -11.67 -3.38 -1.29
N GLY A 190 -10.83 -4.39 -1.05
CA GLY A 190 -9.38 -4.23 -0.96
C GLY A 190 -8.80 -3.65 -2.25
N LYS A 191 -9.18 -4.20 -3.40
CA LYS A 191 -8.76 -3.68 -4.72
C LYS A 191 -9.19 -2.23 -4.89
N PHE A 192 -10.43 -1.88 -4.56
CA PHE A 192 -10.94 -0.51 -4.66
C PHE A 192 -10.16 0.45 -3.74
N LEU A 193 -10.02 0.13 -2.46
CA LEU A 193 -9.34 0.98 -1.47
C LEU A 193 -7.86 1.17 -1.79
N GLN A 194 -7.16 0.08 -2.12
CA GLN A 194 -5.72 0.14 -2.44
C GLN A 194 -5.47 0.87 -3.76
N ASN A 195 -6.31 0.66 -4.78
CA ASN A 195 -6.20 1.42 -6.03
C ASN A 195 -6.50 2.90 -5.79
N ARG A 196 -7.57 3.25 -5.08
CA ARG A 196 -7.87 4.65 -4.76
C ARG A 196 -6.71 5.33 -4.03
N LYS A 197 -6.10 4.63 -3.08
CA LYS A 197 -4.98 5.16 -2.29
C LYS A 197 -3.66 5.27 -3.06
N TYR A 198 -3.29 4.25 -3.84
CA TYR A 198 -1.95 4.15 -4.43
C TYR A 198 -1.85 4.50 -5.91
N ASN A 199 -2.94 4.43 -6.67
CA ASN A 199 -2.97 4.74 -8.10
C ASN A 199 -2.51 6.19 -8.42
N PRO A 200 -2.84 7.23 -7.63
CA PRO A 200 -2.32 8.57 -7.88
C PRO A 200 -0.78 8.63 -7.84
N TYR A 201 -0.16 7.92 -6.89
CA TYR A 201 1.30 7.86 -6.78
C TYR A 201 1.92 7.08 -7.94
N ILE A 202 1.35 5.94 -8.31
CA ILE A 202 1.83 5.13 -9.45
C ILE A 202 1.73 5.95 -10.74
N LYS A 203 0.59 6.60 -11.01
CA LYS A 203 0.41 7.45 -12.18
C LYS A 203 1.42 8.60 -12.20
N SER A 204 1.70 9.22 -11.06
CA SER A 204 2.70 10.29 -10.97
C SER A 204 4.10 9.78 -11.31
N LEU A 205 4.50 8.62 -10.77
CA LEU A 205 5.81 8.03 -11.07
C LEU A 205 5.92 7.57 -12.53
N GLN A 206 4.83 7.04 -13.10
CA GLN A 206 4.76 6.67 -14.52
C GLN A 206 4.86 7.88 -15.45
N ARG A 207 4.22 9.01 -15.11
CA ARG A 207 4.40 10.26 -15.86
C ARG A 207 5.86 10.70 -15.85
N SER A 208 6.48 10.77 -14.67
CA SER A 208 7.91 11.10 -14.56
C SER A 208 8.82 10.16 -15.33
N LEU A 209 8.47 8.87 -15.44
CA LEU A 209 9.20 7.90 -16.24
C LEU A 209 9.03 8.14 -17.74
N ASN A 210 7.80 8.40 -18.19
CA ASN A 210 7.51 8.72 -19.59
C ASN A 210 8.20 10.02 -20.02
N ASP A 211 8.26 11.02 -19.15
CA ASP A 211 8.95 12.28 -19.42
C ASP A 211 10.46 12.06 -19.63
N ILE A 212 11.08 11.17 -18.84
CA ILE A 212 12.49 10.77 -19.04
C ILE A 212 12.67 10.06 -20.38
N ASP A 213 11.76 9.14 -20.73
CA ASP A 213 11.82 8.39 -22.00
C ASP A 213 11.66 9.31 -23.22
N LEU A 214 10.86 10.37 -23.13
CA LEU A 214 10.71 11.38 -24.18
C LEU A 214 12.01 12.18 -24.36
N ILE A 215 12.61 12.65 -23.27
CA ILE A 215 13.89 13.39 -23.31
C ILE A 215 15.02 12.52 -23.88
N GLU A 216 15.08 11.24 -23.52
CA GLU A 216 16.06 10.29 -24.07
C GLU A 216 15.89 10.05 -25.58
N LYS A 217 14.65 10.09 -26.09
CA LYS A 217 14.35 9.93 -27.53
C LYS A 217 14.69 11.17 -28.33
N GLU A 218 14.42 12.36 -27.80
CA GLU A 218 14.79 13.64 -28.43
C GLU A 218 16.31 13.90 -28.39
N ALA A 219 17.06 13.11 -27.61
CA ALA A 219 18.52 13.18 -27.52
C ALA A 219 19.26 12.30 -28.54
N LYS A 220 18.56 11.41 -29.23
CA LYS A 220 19.10 10.53 -30.27
C LYS A 220 18.75 11.04 -31.65
#